data_AF-A0A7C4K1D1-F1
#
_entry.id   AF-A0A7C4K1D1-F1
#
_cell.length_a   1.000
_cell.length_b   1.000
_cell.length_c   1.000
_cell.angle_alpha   90.00
_cell.angle_beta   90.00
_cell.angle_gamma   90.00
#
_symmetry.space_group_name_H-M   'P 1'
#
loop_
_entity.id
_entity.type
_entity.pdbx_description
1 polymer ?
#
loop_
_entity_poly.entity_id
_entity_poly.type
_entity_poly.pdbx_seq_one_letter_code
_entity_poly.pdbx_strand_id
1 'polypeptide(L)' 'MRVLVQRVKESWVVVDGKEVARIGKGLNLLLGIRVGDTEQLADKLVEK' A
#
# COMPACT_ATOMS: atom_id res chain seq x y z
N MET A 1 13.01 1.62 -0.68
CA MET A 1 11.56 1.50 -0.53
C MET A 1 11.25 0.07 -0.11
N ARG A 2 10.29 -0.14 0.80
CA ARG A 2 9.85 -1.47 1.24
C ARG A 2 8.33 -1.49 1.33
N VAL A 3 7.73 -2.65 1.08
CA VAL A 3 6.29 -2.86 1.19
C VAL A 3 6.00 -4.09 2.05
N LEU A 4 5.06 -3.97 2.98
CA LEU A 4 4.43 -5.11 3.64
C LEU A 4 3.14 -5.44 2.89
N VAL A 5 3.06 -6.66 2.35
CA VAL A 5 1.90 -7.12 1.58
C VAL A 5 1.00 -7.97 2.45
N GLN A 6 -0.29 -7.62 2.50
CA GLN A 6 -1.30 -8.39 3.22
C GLN A 6 -2.38 -8.84 2.24
N ARG A 7 -2.58 -10.15 2.09
CA ARG A 7 -3.73 -10.69 1.35
C ARG A 7 -4.99 -10.57 2.20
N VAL A 8 -5.99 -9.87 1.70
CA VAL A 8 -7.20 -9.53 2.45
C VAL A 8 -8.48 -9.99 1.73
N LYS A 9 -9.52 -10.25 2.53
CA LYS A 9 -10.89 -10.39 2.00
C LYS A 9 -11.56 -9.03 1.77
N GLU A 10 -11.18 -8.03 2.56
CA GLU A 10 -11.59 -6.63 2.47
C GLU A 10 -10.58 -5.75 3.24
N SER A 11 -10.49 -4.47 2.89
CA SER A 11 -9.68 -3.48 3.62
C SER A 11 -10.20 -2.07 3.33
N TRP A 12 -10.07 -1.15 4.28
CA TRP A 12 -10.51 0.23 4.11
C TRP A 12 -9.66 1.21 4.95
N VAL A 13 -9.80 2.51 4.67
CA VAL A 13 -9.15 3.60 5.41
C VAL A 13 -10.22 4.52 5.97
N VAL A 14 -10.07 4.89 7.24
CA VAL A 14 -10.96 5.82 7.95
C VAL A 14 -10.14 7.02 8.43
N VAL A 15 -10.61 8.23 8.13
CA VAL A 15 -10.05 9.49 8.65
C VAL A 15 -11.18 10.25 9.34
N ASP A 16 -10.98 10.64 10.59
CA ASP A 16 -11.98 11.34 11.43
C ASP A 16 -13.36 10.65 11.45
N GLY A 17 -13.36 9.32 11.56
CA GLY A 17 -14.58 8.52 11.60
C GLY A 17 -15.29 8.34 10.25
N LYS A 18 -14.77 8.92 9.16
CA LYS A 18 -15.31 8.78 7.80
C LYS A 18 -14.48 7.82 6.97
N GLU A 19 -15.12 6.82 6.36
CA GLU A 19 -14.48 5.96 5.36
C GLU A 19 -14.12 6.80 4.11
N VAL A 20 -12.84 6.82 3.75
CA VAL A 20 -12.33 7.58 2.60
C VAL A 20 -11.98 6.70 1.41
N ALA A 21 -11.75 5.40 1.64
CA ALA A 21 -11.46 4.42 0.60
C ALA A 21 -11.72 2.99 1.11
N ARG A 22 -12.12 2.09 0.21
CA ARG A 22 -12.33 0.66 0.48
C ARG A 22 -11.97 -0.19 -0.73
N ILE A 23 -11.48 -1.39 -0.44
CA ILE A 23 -11.30 -2.48 -1.40
C ILE A 23 -12.00 -3.75 -0.91
N GLY A 24 -12.43 -4.59 -1.84
CA GLY A 24 -12.87 -5.96 -1.56
C GLY A 24 -11.69 -6.94 -1.45
N LYS A 25 -11.87 -8.17 -1.96
CA LYS A 25 -10.81 -9.17 -1.98
C LYS A 25 -9.61 -8.66 -2.78
N GLY A 26 -8.42 -8.65 -2.18
CA GLY A 26 -7.24 -8.07 -2.80
C GLY A 26 -6.02 -8.05 -1.90
N LEU A 27 -5.18 -7.05 -2.09
CA LEU A 27 -3.97 -6.81 -1.30
C LEU A 27 -4.07 -5.44 -0.61
N ASN A 28 -3.80 -5.40 0.69
CA ASN A 28 -3.47 -4.16 1.40
C ASN A 28 -1.94 -4.02 1.44
N LEU A 29 -1.45 -2.82 1.13
CA LEU A 29 -0.03 -2.52 1.03
C LEU A 29 0.33 -1.42 2.04
N LEU A 30 1.21 -1.73 2.99
CA LEU A 30 1.83 -0.72 3.84
C LEU A 30 3.19 -0.36 3.25
N LEU A 31 3.29 0.86 2.69
CA LEU A 31 4.48 1.33 1.97
C LEU A 31 5.38 2.16 2.88
N GLY A 32 6.65 1.78 2.98
CA GLY A 32 7.69 2.52 3.69
C GLY A 32 8.71 3.13 2.72
N ILE A 33 8.88 4.45 2.79
CA ILE A 33 9.82 5.22 1.97
C ILE A 33 10.96 5.74 2.85
N ARG A 34 12.20 5.70 2.35
CA ARG A 34 13.41 6.20 3.02
C ARG A 34 14.09 7.26 2.16
N VAL A 35 14.81 8.18 2.81
CA VAL A 35 15.78 9.06 2.12
C VAL A 35 16.72 8.24 1.24
N GLY A 36 16.85 8.64 -0.02
CA GLY A 36 17.62 7.93 -1.04
C GLY A 36 16.80 6.92 -1.87
N ASP A 37 15.50 6.74 -1.58
CA ASP A 37 14.61 6.02 -2.48
C ASP A 37 14.41 6.79 -3.79
N THR A 38 14.36 6.05 -4.90
CA THR A 38 14.22 6.63 -6.25
C THR A 38 13.00 6.05 -6.97
N GLU A 39 12.55 6.72 -8.03
CA GLU A 39 11.45 6.24 -8.88
C GLU A 39 11.73 4.84 -9.44
N GLN A 40 12.98 4.55 -9.83
CA GLN A 40 13.36 3.22 -10.33
C GLN A 40 13.18 2.11 -9.28
N LEU A 41 13.25 2.44 -7.98
CA LEU A 41 12.92 1.46 -6.92
C LEU A 41 11.41 1.25 -6.79
N ALA A 42 10.60 2.27 -7.07
CA ALA A 42 9.15 2.13 -7.12
C ALA A 42 8.72 1.25 -8.31
N ASP A 43 9.28 1.50 -9.50
CA ASP A 43 9.01 0.70 -10.71
C ASP A 43 9.29 -0.79 -10.48
N LYS A 44 10.46 -1.10 -9.89
CA LYS A 44 10.84 -2.46 -9.52
C LYS A 44 9.95 -3.11 -8.46
N LEU A 45 9.22 -2.33 -7.66
CA LEU A 45 8.30 -2.85 -6.66
C LEU A 45 6.91 -3.10 -7.23
N VAL A 46 6.49 -2.35 -8.24
CA VAL A 46 5.21 -2.55 -8.93
C VAL A 46 5.23 -3.82 -9.79
N GLU A 47 6.38 -4.15 -10.37
CA GLU A 47 6.55 -5.36 -11.20
C GLU A 47 6.64 -6.67 -10.40
N LYS A 48 6.78 -6.61 -9.06
CA LYS A 48 6.92 -7.78 -8.18
C LYS A 48 5.58 -8.36 -7.74
#